data_AF-A0A6J7SPE8-F1
#
_entry.id   AF-A0A6J7SPE8-F1
#
_cell.length_a   1.000
_cell.length_b   1.000
_cell.length_c   1.000
_cell.angle_alpha   90.00
_cell.angle_beta   90.00
_cell.angle_gamma   90.00
#
_symmetry.space_group_name_H-M   'P 1'
#
loop_
_entity.id
_entity.type
_entity.pdbx_description
1 polymer ?
#
loop_
_entity_poly.entity_id
_entity_poly.type
_entity_poly.pdbx_seq_one_letter_code
_entity_poly.pdbx_strand_id
1 'polypeptide(L)'
;MKYASPRYEFVSTENVARDFDIVRAVVKNESFNFLGKSYGTSIGARYAQLFPDRVGRMVLDGVLPVELDLAAVTKGQASGFEEAFRHFSADCGSHDDCPYAGNASQVASKIRNFIQGLDASPLKVGSRNLNTSLASSAVLSYLYFPAKDYPKLRSALDDAVNSHKGASLLALLDNRTGRQENGHYADNSTAAFYAVTCLDRQYAGTVADVGSLAKQWQTTTPTFGPSLAWGMLSCSNWPATGPKPTQSLAFEDTAPVLVVATSHDPATPAFWAKKLAGQLPQSALLTWDAYNHTAYRQGSGCIDTAVDTYLLRGTVPSANLKC
;
A
#
# COMPACT_ATOMS: atom_id res chain seq x y z
N MET A 1 -3.46 -23.57 -14.42
CA MET A 1 -2.15 -22.90 -14.60
C MET A 1 -1.24 -23.68 -15.57
N LYS A 2 -1.68 -23.98 -16.81
CA LYS A 2 -0.92 -24.83 -17.77
C LYS A 2 0.07 -24.04 -18.65
N TYR A 3 0.18 -22.72 -18.45
CA TYR A 3 0.96 -21.80 -19.29
C TYR A 3 1.90 -20.88 -18.49
N ALA A 4 2.05 -21.10 -17.18
CA ALA A 4 3.05 -20.37 -16.40
C ALA A 4 4.41 -21.04 -16.63
N SER A 5 5.29 -20.38 -17.38
CA SER A 5 6.72 -20.73 -17.41
C SER A 5 7.24 -20.85 -15.97
N PRO A 6 8.13 -21.81 -15.61
CA PRO A 6 8.68 -22.02 -14.27
C PRO A 6 9.46 -20.82 -13.68
N ARG A 7 9.42 -19.66 -14.35
CA ARG A 7 10.05 -18.41 -13.95
C ARG A 7 9.35 -17.72 -12.77
N TYR A 8 8.10 -18.07 -12.47
CA TYR A 8 7.40 -17.46 -11.33
C TYR A 8 8.09 -17.79 -10.00
N GLU A 9 8.82 -18.89 -9.88
CA GLU A 9 9.63 -19.19 -8.69
C GLU A 9 10.74 -18.17 -8.42
N PHE A 10 11.12 -17.39 -9.44
CA PHE A 10 12.27 -16.50 -9.38
C PHE A 10 11.92 -15.01 -9.24
N VAL A 11 10.65 -14.63 -9.07
CA VAL A 11 10.23 -13.22 -8.97
C VAL A 11 10.16 -12.68 -7.53
N SER A 12 10.80 -13.34 -6.56
CA SER A 12 10.81 -12.90 -5.16
C SER A 12 11.60 -11.60 -4.94
N THR A 13 11.30 -10.89 -3.85
CA THR A 13 12.08 -9.71 -3.39
C THR A 13 13.56 -10.03 -3.28
N GLU A 14 13.91 -11.24 -2.81
CA GLU A 14 15.30 -11.65 -2.63
C GLU A 14 16.06 -11.73 -3.96
N ASN A 15 15.44 -12.27 -5.00
CA ASN A 15 16.05 -12.31 -6.33
C ASN A 15 16.16 -10.91 -6.92
N VAL A 16 15.13 -10.08 -6.77
CA VAL A 16 15.18 -8.67 -7.19
C VAL A 16 16.31 -7.91 -6.49
N ALA A 17 16.55 -8.16 -5.20
CA ALA A 17 17.68 -7.56 -4.48
C ALA A 17 19.04 -8.01 -5.05
N ARG A 18 19.19 -9.28 -5.46
CA ARG A 18 20.40 -9.76 -6.17
C ARG A 18 20.55 -9.12 -7.54
N ASP A 19 19.44 -8.95 -8.27
CA ASP A 19 19.44 -8.27 -9.56
C ASP A 19 19.91 -6.82 -9.42
N PHE A 20 19.51 -6.12 -8.35
CA PHE A 20 19.99 -4.77 -8.07
C PHE A 20 21.50 -4.71 -7.77
N ASP A 21 22.09 -5.74 -7.16
CA ASP A 21 23.55 -5.80 -6.98
C ASP A 21 24.29 -6.01 -8.32
N ILE A 22 23.71 -6.79 -9.23
CA ILE A 22 24.20 -6.91 -10.61
C ILE A 22 24.12 -5.54 -11.30
N VAL A 23 22.98 -4.84 -11.21
CA VAL A 23 22.81 -3.49 -11.78
C VAL A 23 23.86 -2.54 -11.22
N ARG A 24 24.06 -2.50 -9.90
CA ARG A 24 25.10 -1.71 -9.23
C ARG A 24 26.48 -1.98 -9.83
N ALA A 25 26.85 -3.26 -9.98
CA ALA A 25 28.15 -3.66 -10.53
C ALA A 25 28.31 -3.26 -12.01
N VAL A 26 27.27 -3.43 -12.83
CA VAL A 26 27.27 -3.09 -14.27
C VAL A 26 27.45 -1.58 -14.48
N VAL A 27 26.80 -0.75 -13.66
CA VAL A 27 26.97 0.72 -13.71
C VAL A 27 28.25 1.19 -13.00
N LYS A 28 29.09 0.25 -12.52
CA LYS A 28 30.38 0.50 -11.87
C LYS A 28 30.31 1.37 -10.62
N ASN A 29 29.21 1.27 -9.87
CA ASN A 29 29.10 1.91 -8.56
C ASN A 29 29.63 0.98 -7.47
N GLU A 30 30.45 1.49 -6.56
CA GLU A 30 30.92 0.71 -5.40
C GLU A 30 29.77 0.39 -4.44
N SER A 31 28.89 1.37 -4.22
CA SER A 31 27.72 1.25 -3.35
C SER A 31 26.41 1.44 -4.10
N PHE A 32 25.34 0.82 -3.62
CA PHE A 32 23.99 0.96 -4.14
C PHE A 32 23.27 2.11 -3.45
N ASN A 33 23.14 3.23 -4.16
CA ASN A 33 22.28 4.34 -3.77
C ASN A 33 20.86 4.04 -4.25
N PHE A 34 19.87 4.13 -3.36
CA PHE A 34 18.52 3.64 -3.65
C PHE A 34 17.45 4.44 -2.91
N LEU A 35 16.36 4.75 -3.60
CA LEU A 35 15.14 5.26 -2.97
C LEU A 35 14.03 4.25 -3.21
N GLY A 36 13.61 3.58 -2.14
CA GLY A 36 12.50 2.65 -2.14
C GLY A 36 11.25 3.30 -1.58
N LYS A 37 10.14 3.18 -2.32
CA LYS A 37 8.81 3.57 -1.84
C LYS A 37 7.93 2.35 -1.64
N SER A 38 7.12 2.32 -0.59
CA SER A 38 6.14 1.24 -0.38
C SER A 38 6.83 -0.13 -0.37
N TYR A 39 6.39 -1.09 -1.19
CA TYR A 39 7.08 -2.37 -1.42
C TYR A 39 8.57 -2.23 -1.78
N GLY A 40 8.98 -1.14 -2.44
CA GLY A 40 10.39 -0.83 -2.69
C GLY A 40 11.22 -0.74 -1.40
N THR A 41 10.61 -0.42 -0.25
CA THR A 41 11.30 -0.46 1.04
C THR A 41 11.63 -1.88 1.48
N SER A 42 10.79 -2.88 1.16
CA SER A 42 11.11 -4.29 1.37
C SER A 42 12.30 -4.73 0.50
N ILE A 43 12.38 -4.25 -0.74
CA ILE A 43 13.54 -4.48 -1.62
C ILE A 43 14.81 -3.87 -1.00
N GLY A 44 14.77 -2.59 -0.61
CA GLY A 44 15.92 -1.91 -0.01
C GLY A 44 16.40 -2.58 1.28
N ALA A 45 15.47 -2.93 2.18
CA ALA A 45 15.77 -3.67 3.39
C ALA A 45 16.38 -5.05 3.09
N ARG A 46 15.85 -5.78 2.10
CA ARG A 46 16.40 -7.08 1.70
C ARG A 46 17.79 -6.95 1.05
N TYR A 47 18.01 -5.92 0.24
CA TYR A 47 19.33 -5.62 -0.31
C TYR A 47 20.35 -5.37 0.80
N ALA A 48 20.00 -4.55 1.78
CA ALA A 48 20.86 -4.24 2.92
C ALA A 48 21.19 -5.49 3.77
N GLN A 49 20.29 -6.46 3.87
CA GLN A 49 20.58 -7.75 4.52
C GLN A 49 21.58 -8.61 3.74
N LEU A 50 21.46 -8.65 2.41
CA LEU A 50 22.28 -9.51 1.56
C LEU A 50 23.66 -8.92 1.28
N PHE A 51 23.76 -7.59 1.20
CA PHE A 51 24.95 -6.86 0.77
C PHE A 51 25.21 -5.62 1.66
N PRO A 52 25.36 -5.78 2.99
CA PRO A 52 25.46 -4.65 3.91
C PRO A 52 26.61 -3.68 3.56
N ASP A 53 27.78 -4.21 3.21
CA ASP A 53 28.97 -3.44 2.82
C ASP A 53 28.81 -2.65 1.50
N ARG A 54 27.73 -2.91 0.75
CA ARG A 54 27.44 -2.27 -0.53
C ARG A 54 26.25 -1.31 -0.44
N VAL A 55 25.76 -1.02 0.76
CA VAL A 55 24.71 -0.02 0.96
C VAL A 55 25.32 1.38 0.87
N GLY A 56 24.81 2.18 -0.05
CA GLY A 56 25.16 3.60 -0.18
C GLY A 56 24.12 4.51 0.49
N ARG A 57 23.79 5.60 -0.18
CA ARG A 57 22.70 6.51 0.21
C ARG A 57 21.36 5.83 -0.06
N MET A 58 20.71 5.35 1.00
CA MET A 58 19.45 4.61 0.94
C MET A 58 18.33 5.36 1.65
N VAL A 59 17.19 5.52 0.97
CA VAL A 59 15.96 6.12 1.50
C VAL A 59 14.84 5.10 1.42
N LEU A 60 14.13 4.88 2.53
CA LEU A 60 13.01 3.96 2.64
C LEU A 60 11.75 4.74 3.07
N ASP A 61 10.87 5.04 2.10
CA ASP A 61 9.70 5.91 2.27
C ASP A 61 8.38 5.11 2.20
N GLY A 62 7.64 5.07 3.30
CA GLY A 62 6.48 4.19 3.45
C GLY A 62 6.91 2.73 3.63
N VAL A 63 7.36 2.41 4.85
CA VAL A 63 8.02 1.13 5.17
C VAL A 63 7.03 -0.03 5.15
N LEU A 64 7.30 -1.03 4.31
CA LEU A 64 6.68 -2.35 4.34
C LEU A 64 7.66 -3.36 4.98
N PRO A 65 7.39 -3.83 6.20
CA PRO A 65 8.30 -4.72 6.91
C PRO A 65 8.49 -6.08 6.22
N VAL A 66 9.70 -6.61 6.26
CA VAL A 66 10.08 -7.89 5.64
C VAL A 66 9.83 -9.09 6.55
N GLU A 67 9.64 -8.85 7.86
CA GLU A 67 9.43 -9.87 8.88
C GLU A 67 7.95 -10.23 9.10
N LEU A 68 7.02 -9.41 8.60
CA LEU A 68 5.59 -9.62 8.77
C LEU A 68 5.03 -10.56 7.70
N ASP A 69 4.21 -11.52 8.14
CA ASP A 69 3.45 -12.40 7.25
C ASP A 69 2.30 -11.66 6.54
N LEU A 70 1.64 -12.36 5.60
CA LEU A 70 0.56 -11.78 4.80
C LEU A 70 -0.61 -11.30 5.67
N ALA A 71 -0.99 -12.06 6.70
CA ALA A 71 -2.13 -11.72 7.54
C ALA A 71 -1.85 -10.47 8.40
N ALA A 72 -0.65 -10.36 8.96
CA ALA A 72 -0.22 -9.21 9.75
C ALA A 72 -0.13 -7.94 8.90
N VAL A 73 0.46 -8.02 7.70
CA VAL A 73 0.50 -6.88 6.75
C VAL A 73 -0.92 -6.46 6.36
N THR A 74 -1.76 -7.42 5.96
CA THR A 74 -3.13 -7.16 5.51
C THR A 74 -3.98 -6.54 6.63
N LYS A 75 -3.82 -7.01 7.87
CA LYS A 75 -4.51 -6.41 9.02
C LYS A 75 -4.02 -4.99 9.33
N GLY A 76 -2.71 -4.75 9.23
CA GLY A 76 -2.14 -3.40 9.39
C GLY A 76 -2.73 -2.42 8.38
N GLN A 77 -2.81 -2.83 7.11
CA GLN A 77 -3.43 -2.05 6.04
C GLN A 77 -4.92 -1.82 6.28
N ALA A 78 -5.67 -2.86 6.67
CA ALA A 78 -7.09 -2.71 6.98
C ALA A 78 -7.33 -1.63 8.05
N SER A 79 -6.46 -1.56 9.06
CA SER A 79 -6.51 -0.53 10.10
C SER A 79 -6.18 0.87 9.57
N GLY A 80 -5.14 0.99 8.75
CA GLY A 80 -4.75 2.26 8.13
C GLY A 80 -5.84 2.81 7.19
N PHE A 81 -6.41 1.96 6.34
CA PHE A 81 -7.52 2.37 5.47
C PHE A 81 -8.81 2.68 6.22
N GLU A 82 -9.11 2.00 7.33
CA GLU A 82 -10.27 2.37 8.16
C GLU A 82 -10.07 3.77 8.76
N GLU A 83 -8.86 4.11 9.19
CA GLU A 83 -8.54 5.46 9.66
C GLU A 83 -8.69 6.51 8.55
N ALA A 84 -8.11 6.26 7.38
CA ALA A 84 -8.26 7.16 6.22
C ALA A 84 -9.72 7.32 5.79
N PHE A 85 -10.52 6.24 5.86
CA PHE A 85 -11.95 6.30 5.56
C PHE A 85 -12.74 7.13 6.57
N ARG A 86 -12.40 7.06 7.87
CA ARG A 86 -13.00 7.95 8.87
C ARG A 86 -12.62 9.41 8.60
N HIS A 87 -11.37 9.67 8.21
CA HIS A 87 -10.93 11.02 7.85
C HIS A 87 -11.69 11.55 6.62
N PHE A 88 -11.78 10.74 5.56
CA PHE A 88 -12.60 11.05 4.38
C PHE A 88 -14.07 11.27 4.73
N SER A 89 -14.65 10.45 5.62
CA SER A 89 -16.06 10.58 6.01
C SER A 89 -16.33 11.86 6.80
N ALA A 90 -15.36 12.30 7.61
CA ALA A 90 -15.42 13.58 8.32
C ALA A 90 -15.39 14.75 7.33
N ASP A 91 -14.45 14.71 6.38
CA ASP A 91 -14.32 15.70 5.32
C ASP A 91 -15.56 15.73 4.40
N CYS A 92 -16.07 14.58 3.99
CA CYS A 92 -17.31 14.48 3.20
C CYS A 92 -18.47 15.13 3.94
N GLY A 93 -18.71 14.76 5.21
CA GLY A 93 -19.82 15.33 5.99
C GLY A 93 -19.77 16.85 6.20
N SER A 94 -18.62 17.50 5.97
CA SER A 94 -18.48 18.96 6.04
C SER A 94 -18.63 19.68 4.70
N HIS A 95 -18.98 18.98 3.62
CA HIS A 95 -19.17 19.58 2.29
C HIS A 95 -20.55 19.27 1.72
N ASP A 96 -21.11 20.25 1.01
CA ASP A 96 -22.44 20.15 0.36
C ASP A 96 -22.47 19.14 -0.80
N ASP A 97 -21.31 18.80 -1.36
CA ASP A 97 -21.14 17.82 -2.45
C ASP A 97 -21.03 16.37 -1.94
N CYS A 98 -21.23 16.14 -0.65
CA CYS A 98 -21.29 14.80 -0.07
C CYS A 98 -22.71 14.25 -0.15
N PRO A 99 -22.91 12.98 -0.57
CA PRO A 99 -24.25 12.39 -0.65
C PRO A 99 -24.98 12.28 0.68
N TYR A 100 -24.26 12.42 1.80
CA TYR A 100 -24.80 12.24 3.13
C TYR A 100 -24.38 13.36 4.07
N ALA A 101 -25.35 13.99 4.71
CA ALA A 101 -25.11 14.85 5.86
C ALA A 101 -24.89 14.03 7.14
N GLY A 102 -24.11 14.60 8.06
CA GLY A 102 -23.87 14.10 9.41
C GLY A 102 -22.42 14.19 9.84
N ASN A 103 -22.13 13.72 11.05
CA ASN A 103 -20.75 13.56 11.51
C ASN A 103 -20.06 12.38 10.82
N ALA A 104 -18.73 12.28 11.00
CA ALA A 104 -17.90 11.26 10.37
C ALA A 104 -18.42 9.82 10.53
N SER A 105 -18.93 9.45 11.71
CA SER A 105 -19.44 8.11 11.98
C SER A 105 -20.76 7.83 11.23
N GLN A 106 -21.65 8.81 11.17
CA GLN A 106 -22.91 8.72 10.43
C GLN A 106 -22.65 8.61 8.92
N VAL A 107 -21.75 9.44 8.39
CA VAL A 107 -21.37 9.42 6.97
C VAL A 107 -20.70 8.10 6.60
N ALA A 108 -19.71 7.66 7.40
CA ALA A 108 -19.02 6.38 7.20
C ALA A 108 -19.99 5.19 7.16
N SER A 109 -20.95 5.16 8.09
CA SER A 109 -21.98 4.12 8.15
C SER A 109 -22.88 4.11 6.90
N LYS A 110 -23.34 5.29 6.46
CA LYS A 110 -24.18 5.41 5.27
C LYS A 110 -23.45 4.99 3.99
N ILE A 111 -22.20 5.44 3.80
CA ILE A 111 -21.36 5.03 2.65
C ILE A 111 -21.14 3.52 2.67
N ARG A 112 -20.81 2.94 3.83
CA ARG A 112 -20.61 1.49 3.98
C ARG A 112 -21.87 0.71 3.62
N ASN A 113 -23.03 1.13 4.14
CA ASN A 113 -24.31 0.46 3.86
C ASN A 113 -24.69 0.53 2.39
N PHE A 114 -24.48 1.68 1.75
CA PHE A 114 -24.68 1.82 0.31
C PHE A 114 -23.81 0.83 -0.48
N ILE A 115 -22.50 0.81 -0.21
CA ILE A 115 -21.57 -0.08 -0.90
C ILE A 115 -21.94 -1.55 -0.68
N GLN A 116 -22.28 -1.96 0.54
CA GLN A 116 -22.69 -3.34 0.87
C GLN A 116 -23.99 -3.76 0.17
N GLY A 117 -24.89 -2.82 -0.14
CA GLY A 117 -26.13 -3.10 -0.87
C GLY A 117 -25.93 -3.39 -2.36
N LEU A 118 -24.77 -3.03 -2.94
CA LEU A 118 -24.54 -3.11 -4.39
C LEU A 118 -24.44 -4.53 -4.93
N ASP A 119 -24.18 -5.55 -4.11
CA ASP A 119 -24.27 -6.94 -4.59
C ASP A 119 -25.72 -7.39 -4.80
N ALA A 120 -26.66 -6.91 -3.97
CA ALA A 120 -28.08 -7.19 -4.11
C ALA A 120 -28.75 -6.31 -5.18
N SER A 121 -28.24 -5.09 -5.39
CA SER A 121 -28.78 -4.13 -6.35
C SER A 121 -27.65 -3.34 -7.02
N PRO A 122 -26.91 -3.95 -7.96
CA PRO A 122 -25.78 -3.30 -8.61
C PRO A 122 -26.23 -2.18 -9.54
N LEU A 123 -25.38 -1.16 -9.69
CA LEU A 123 -25.61 -0.09 -10.67
C LEU A 123 -25.06 -0.50 -12.04
N LYS A 124 -25.92 -0.56 -13.05
CA LYS A 124 -25.54 -0.93 -14.42
C LYS A 124 -24.76 0.20 -15.10
N VAL A 125 -23.64 -0.13 -15.72
CA VAL A 125 -22.77 0.79 -16.46
C VAL A 125 -22.34 0.10 -17.76
N GLY A 126 -23.10 0.33 -18.84
CA GLY A 126 -22.91 -0.37 -20.10
C GLY A 126 -23.03 -1.90 -19.93
N SER A 127 -21.95 -2.62 -20.20
CA SER A 127 -21.84 -4.08 -20.01
C SER A 127 -21.37 -4.50 -18.62
N ARG A 128 -21.00 -3.55 -17.75
CA ARG A 128 -20.50 -3.81 -16.39
C ARG A 128 -21.56 -3.46 -15.35
N ASN A 129 -21.38 -4.04 -14.17
CA ASN A 129 -22.16 -3.74 -12.98
C ASN A 129 -21.21 -3.24 -11.90
N LEU A 130 -21.44 -2.04 -11.37
CA LEU A 130 -20.79 -1.60 -10.14
C LEU A 130 -21.42 -2.38 -8.97
N ASN A 131 -20.68 -3.33 -8.43
CA ASN A 131 -21.04 -4.16 -7.28
C ASN A 131 -20.25 -3.75 -6.03
N THR A 132 -20.43 -4.45 -4.90
CA THR A 132 -19.75 -4.14 -3.64
C THR A 132 -18.22 -4.13 -3.82
N SER A 133 -17.67 -5.17 -4.46
CA SER A 133 -16.22 -5.31 -4.63
C SER A 133 -15.62 -4.14 -5.41
N LEU A 134 -16.21 -3.78 -6.56
CA LEU A 134 -15.70 -2.69 -7.40
C LEU A 134 -15.85 -1.33 -6.71
N ALA A 135 -16.97 -1.08 -6.03
CA ALA A 135 -17.17 0.17 -5.29
C ALA A 135 -16.21 0.29 -4.10
N SER A 136 -16.04 -0.78 -3.31
CA SER A 136 -15.07 -0.81 -2.22
C SER A 136 -13.64 -0.56 -2.71
N SER A 137 -13.23 -1.19 -3.82
CA SER A 137 -11.91 -0.98 -4.41
C SER A 137 -11.72 0.45 -4.94
N ALA A 138 -12.76 1.04 -5.55
CA ALA A 138 -12.72 2.43 -6.00
C ALA A 138 -12.46 3.38 -4.82
N VAL A 139 -13.25 3.25 -3.75
CA VAL A 139 -13.09 4.06 -2.53
C VAL A 139 -11.69 3.86 -1.94
N LEU A 140 -11.29 2.61 -1.68
CA LEU A 140 -9.97 2.29 -1.10
C LEU A 140 -8.83 2.93 -1.91
N SER A 141 -8.87 2.82 -3.24
CA SER A 141 -7.81 3.35 -4.12
C SER A 141 -7.69 4.88 -4.10
N TYR A 142 -8.77 5.59 -3.76
CA TYR A 142 -8.79 7.06 -3.63
C TYR A 142 -8.53 7.54 -2.20
N LEU A 143 -8.45 6.63 -1.23
CA LEU A 143 -7.91 6.91 0.11
C LEU A 143 -6.40 6.72 0.18
N TYR A 144 -5.79 6.11 -0.84
CA TYR A 144 -4.36 5.77 -0.90
C TYR A 144 -3.46 7.01 -1.06
N PHE A 145 -3.94 7.98 -1.83
CA PHE A 145 -3.25 9.20 -2.23
C PHE A 145 -3.90 10.42 -1.53
N PRO A 146 -3.34 11.64 -1.62
CA PRO A 146 -3.64 12.68 -0.64
C PRO A 146 -5.06 13.23 -0.82
N ALA A 147 -5.54 13.94 0.19
CA ALA A 147 -6.91 14.50 0.26
C ALA A 147 -7.36 15.31 -0.98
N LYS A 148 -6.45 15.74 -1.86
CA LYS A 148 -6.79 16.30 -3.19
C LYS A 148 -7.63 15.36 -4.07
N ASP A 149 -7.63 14.06 -3.77
CA ASP A 149 -8.47 13.07 -4.45
C ASP A 149 -9.90 13.01 -3.89
N TYR A 150 -10.15 13.56 -2.70
CA TYR A 150 -11.45 13.51 -2.04
C TYR A 150 -12.58 14.17 -2.85
N PRO A 151 -12.42 15.36 -3.46
CA PRO A 151 -13.51 15.95 -4.26
C PRO A 151 -13.99 15.04 -5.41
N LYS A 152 -13.07 14.33 -6.08
CA LYS A 152 -13.43 13.37 -7.12
C LYS A 152 -14.19 12.18 -6.55
N LEU A 153 -13.77 11.69 -5.39
CA LEU A 153 -14.43 10.58 -4.72
C LEU A 153 -15.82 10.97 -4.20
N ARG A 154 -15.97 12.16 -3.58
CA ARG A 154 -17.26 12.69 -3.12
C ARG A 154 -18.25 12.82 -4.27
N SER A 155 -17.84 13.45 -5.37
CA SER A 155 -18.68 13.58 -6.57
C SER A 155 -19.07 12.21 -7.17
N ALA A 156 -18.14 11.26 -7.25
CA ALA A 156 -18.45 9.92 -7.75
C ALA A 156 -19.40 9.13 -6.83
N LEU A 157 -19.27 9.30 -5.52
CA LEU A 157 -20.20 8.73 -4.54
C LEU A 157 -21.58 9.40 -4.64
N ASP A 158 -21.65 10.71 -4.84
CA ASP A 158 -22.90 11.45 -5.04
C ASP A 158 -23.66 10.97 -6.28
N ASP A 159 -22.97 10.83 -7.42
CA ASP A 159 -23.53 10.26 -8.64
C ASP A 159 -24.12 8.87 -8.39
N ALA A 160 -23.42 8.02 -7.64
CA ALA A 160 -23.83 6.66 -7.38
C ALA A 160 -25.01 6.58 -6.41
N VAL A 161 -25.00 7.40 -5.35
CA VAL A 161 -26.00 7.39 -4.28
C VAL A 161 -27.27 8.11 -4.69
N ASN A 162 -27.16 9.36 -5.12
CA ASN A 162 -28.31 10.25 -5.34
C ASN A 162 -28.83 10.18 -6.78
N SER A 163 -27.94 9.95 -7.75
CA SER A 163 -28.31 9.85 -9.16
C SER A 163 -28.43 8.41 -9.68
N HIS A 164 -28.14 7.40 -8.85
CA HIS A 164 -28.11 5.99 -9.25
C HIS A 164 -27.20 5.70 -10.46
N LYS A 165 -26.10 6.44 -10.60
CA LYS A 165 -25.12 6.33 -11.70
C LYS A 165 -23.77 5.81 -11.19
N GLY A 166 -23.46 4.55 -11.48
CA GLY A 166 -22.18 3.94 -11.06
C GLY A 166 -20.97 4.28 -11.93
N ALA A 167 -21.15 5.02 -13.03
CA ALA A 167 -20.12 5.22 -14.05
C ALA A 167 -18.88 5.94 -13.50
N SER A 168 -19.08 7.00 -12.70
CA SER A 168 -18.00 7.80 -12.14
C SER A 168 -17.12 6.97 -11.19
N LEU A 169 -17.70 6.18 -10.27
CA LEU A 169 -16.93 5.29 -9.39
C LEU A 169 -16.16 4.20 -10.15
N LEU A 170 -16.76 3.61 -11.19
CA LEU A 170 -16.02 2.65 -12.04
C LEU A 170 -14.87 3.32 -12.78
N ALA A 171 -15.06 4.54 -13.28
CA ALA A 171 -14.00 5.28 -13.97
C ALA A 171 -12.82 5.60 -13.03
N LEU A 172 -13.11 5.93 -11.77
CA LEU A 172 -12.07 6.10 -10.74
C LEU A 172 -11.25 4.80 -10.56
N LEU A 173 -11.92 3.65 -10.41
CA LEU A 173 -11.22 2.37 -10.27
C LEU A 173 -10.43 1.99 -11.52
N ASP A 174 -11.00 2.18 -12.71
CA ASP A 174 -10.35 1.89 -13.98
C ASP A 174 -9.07 2.72 -14.15
N ASN A 175 -9.13 4.02 -13.79
CA ASN A 175 -7.97 4.90 -13.79
C ASN A 175 -6.83 4.35 -12.89
N ARG A 176 -7.17 3.91 -11.67
CA ARG A 176 -6.19 3.41 -10.69
C ARG A 176 -5.63 2.05 -11.04
N THR A 177 -6.42 1.22 -11.71
CA THR A 177 -6.01 -0.14 -12.11
C THR A 177 -5.42 -0.18 -13.52
N GLY A 178 -5.42 0.93 -14.25
CA GLY A 178 -4.97 0.98 -15.64
C GLY A 178 -5.87 0.21 -16.60
N ARG A 179 -7.14 -0.03 -16.24
CA ARG A 179 -8.10 -0.72 -17.11
C ARG A 179 -8.59 0.24 -18.20
N GLN A 180 -8.44 -0.17 -19.45
CA GLN A 180 -8.84 0.59 -20.63
C GLN A 180 -10.29 0.28 -21.06
N GLU A 181 -10.85 1.11 -21.94
CA GLU A 181 -12.23 0.97 -22.43
C GLU A 181 -12.49 -0.38 -23.14
N ASN A 182 -11.50 -0.89 -23.86
CA ASN A 182 -11.52 -2.20 -24.51
C ASN A 182 -11.44 -3.38 -23.52
N GLY A 183 -11.31 -3.11 -22.22
CA GLY A 183 -11.22 -4.10 -21.15
C GLY A 183 -9.83 -4.69 -20.92
N HIS A 184 -8.82 -4.26 -21.67
CA HIS A 184 -7.42 -4.61 -21.41
C HIS A 184 -6.84 -3.74 -20.30
N TYR A 185 -5.80 -4.23 -19.65
CA TYR A 185 -5.02 -3.49 -18.66
C TYR A 185 -3.76 -2.93 -19.32
N ALA A 186 -3.35 -1.74 -18.91
CA ALA A 186 -2.19 -1.04 -19.47
C ALA A 186 -0.88 -1.82 -19.30
N ASP A 187 -0.77 -2.62 -18.25
CA ASP A 187 0.40 -3.45 -17.95
C ASP A 187 -0.01 -4.73 -17.18
N ASN A 188 0.99 -5.48 -16.71
CA ASN A 188 0.81 -6.69 -15.92
C ASN A 188 0.94 -6.45 -14.40
N SER A 189 0.87 -5.21 -13.92
CA SER A 189 1.13 -4.84 -12.51
C SER A 189 0.33 -5.67 -11.51
N THR A 190 -0.96 -5.92 -11.77
CA THR A 190 -1.81 -6.74 -10.89
C THR A 190 -1.36 -8.21 -10.86
N ALA A 191 -0.98 -8.77 -12.01
CA ALA A 191 -0.49 -10.14 -12.08
C ALA A 191 0.87 -10.27 -11.37
N ALA A 192 1.76 -9.30 -11.58
CA ALA A 192 3.06 -9.23 -10.91
C ALA A 192 2.89 -9.06 -9.40
N PHE A 193 1.97 -8.19 -8.95
CA PHE A 193 1.66 -7.98 -7.53
C PHE A 193 1.37 -9.29 -6.81
N TYR A 194 0.48 -10.13 -7.34
CA TYR A 194 0.19 -11.43 -6.73
C TYR A 194 1.37 -12.41 -6.84
N ALA A 195 2.02 -12.50 -8.01
CA ALA A 195 3.15 -13.40 -8.18
C ALA A 195 4.28 -13.15 -7.18
N VAL A 196 4.59 -11.87 -6.93
CA VAL A 196 5.62 -11.44 -5.98
C VAL A 196 5.13 -11.61 -4.54
N THR A 197 3.94 -11.09 -4.22
CA THR A 197 3.40 -11.08 -2.85
C THR A 197 3.25 -12.50 -2.31
N CYS A 198 2.70 -13.42 -3.11
CA CYS A 198 2.44 -14.79 -2.65
C CYS A 198 3.73 -15.60 -2.47
N LEU A 199 4.83 -15.24 -3.14
CA LEU A 199 6.15 -15.83 -2.90
C LEU A 199 6.80 -15.27 -1.64
N ASP A 200 6.80 -13.94 -1.50
CA ASP A 200 7.45 -13.26 -0.39
C ASP A 200 6.73 -13.47 0.95
N ARG A 201 5.40 -13.62 0.90
CA ARG A 201 4.53 -13.77 2.07
C ARG A 201 3.56 -14.92 1.85
N GLN A 202 4.08 -16.13 2.00
CA GLN A 202 3.29 -17.35 1.87
C GLN A 202 2.08 -17.35 2.80
N TYR A 203 0.96 -17.83 2.28
CA TYR A 203 -0.28 -17.96 3.04
C TYR A 203 -0.88 -19.34 2.82
N ALA A 204 -0.96 -20.12 3.90
CA ALA A 204 -1.50 -21.49 3.87
C ALA A 204 -2.93 -21.58 4.44
N GLY A 205 -3.57 -20.45 4.72
CA GLY A 205 -4.93 -20.43 5.28
C GLY A 205 -5.99 -20.91 4.30
N THR A 206 -7.05 -21.47 4.87
CA THR A 206 -8.23 -21.99 4.17
C THR A 206 -9.33 -20.95 4.05
N VAL A 207 -10.39 -21.27 3.29
CA VAL A 207 -11.63 -20.48 3.23
C VAL A 207 -12.23 -20.27 4.64
N ALA A 208 -12.16 -21.29 5.52
CA ALA A 208 -12.68 -21.19 6.87
C ALA A 208 -11.85 -20.23 7.74
N ASP A 209 -10.52 -20.29 7.63
CA ASP A 209 -9.61 -19.40 8.35
C ASP A 209 -9.83 -17.95 7.94
N VAL A 210 -9.91 -17.69 6.63
CA VAL A 210 -10.19 -16.36 6.09
C VAL A 210 -11.59 -15.88 6.49
N GLY A 211 -12.59 -16.75 6.51
CA GLY A 211 -13.93 -16.42 7.00
C GLY A 211 -13.94 -16.03 8.49
N SER A 212 -13.10 -16.66 9.31
CA SER A 212 -12.90 -16.29 10.72
C SER A 212 -12.23 -14.92 10.84
N LEU A 213 -11.15 -14.69 10.10
CA LEU A 213 -10.44 -13.40 10.06
C LEU A 213 -11.34 -12.27 9.57
N ALA A 214 -12.14 -12.49 8.52
CA ALA A 214 -13.08 -11.50 8.00
C ALA A 214 -14.10 -11.07 9.07
N LYS A 215 -14.68 -12.03 9.81
CA LYS A 215 -15.60 -11.74 10.93
C LYS A 215 -14.89 -11.00 12.07
N GLN A 216 -13.69 -11.45 12.44
CA GLN A 216 -12.91 -10.79 13.49
C GLN A 216 -12.58 -9.35 13.10
N TRP A 217 -12.11 -9.13 11.88
CA TRP A 217 -11.67 -7.82 11.41
C TRP A 217 -12.83 -6.88 11.14
N GLN A 218 -14.03 -7.39 10.85
CA GLN A 218 -15.24 -6.57 10.72
C GLN A 218 -15.51 -5.71 11.97
N THR A 219 -15.12 -6.17 13.16
CA THR A 219 -15.36 -5.45 14.42
C THR A 219 -14.53 -4.16 14.57
N THR A 220 -13.32 -4.14 14.00
CA THR A 220 -12.33 -3.07 14.20
C THR A 220 -12.05 -2.29 12.92
N THR A 221 -12.21 -2.93 11.77
CA THR A 221 -11.97 -2.40 10.43
C THR A 221 -13.15 -2.80 9.51
N PRO A 222 -14.39 -2.38 9.84
CA PRO A 222 -15.62 -2.84 9.18
C PRO A 222 -15.72 -2.51 7.69
N THR A 223 -14.99 -1.51 7.21
CA THR A 223 -15.15 -1.00 5.83
C THR A 223 -14.35 -1.85 4.85
N PHE A 224 -13.10 -2.20 5.19
CA PHE A 224 -12.21 -2.94 4.29
C PHE A 224 -11.65 -4.24 4.86
N GLY A 225 -11.73 -4.45 6.17
CA GLY A 225 -11.20 -5.66 6.83
C GLY A 225 -11.71 -6.95 6.21
N PRO A 226 -13.03 -7.15 6.06
CA PRO A 226 -13.56 -8.36 5.45
C PRO A 226 -13.05 -8.61 4.03
N SER A 227 -13.12 -7.61 3.14
CA SER A 227 -12.71 -7.77 1.74
C SER A 227 -11.19 -8.02 1.60
N LEU A 228 -10.38 -7.33 2.40
CA LEU A 228 -8.93 -7.55 2.43
C LEU A 228 -8.57 -8.95 2.98
N ALA A 229 -9.29 -9.44 3.99
CA ALA A 229 -9.12 -10.82 4.46
C ALA A 229 -9.40 -11.83 3.34
N TRP A 230 -10.55 -11.68 2.65
CA TRP A 230 -10.91 -12.53 1.50
C TRP A 230 -9.88 -12.46 0.37
N GLY A 231 -9.27 -11.30 0.14
CA GLY A 231 -8.22 -11.10 -0.85
C GLY A 231 -6.98 -11.98 -0.66
N MET A 232 -6.67 -12.39 0.58
CA MET A 232 -5.53 -13.26 0.89
C MET A 232 -5.66 -14.66 0.28
N LEU A 233 -6.88 -15.12 -0.03
CA LEU A 233 -7.09 -16.42 -0.70
C LEU A 233 -6.40 -16.48 -2.07
N SER A 234 -6.11 -15.33 -2.69
CA SER A 234 -5.34 -15.28 -3.94
C SER A 234 -3.94 -15.90 -3.80
N CYS A 235 -3.38 -15.92 -2.59
CA CYS A 235 -2.10 -16.56 -2.28
C CYS A 235 -2.25 -17.96 -1.66
N SER A 236 -3.47 -18.38 -1.32
CA SER A 236 -3.73 -19.73 -0.82
C SER A 236 -3.41 -20.74 -1.93
N ASN A 237 -2.63 -21.77 -1.60
CA ASN A 237 -2.17 -22.80 -2.54
C ASN A 237 -1.35 -22.24 -3.73
N TRP A 238 -0.63 -21.13 -3.54
CA TRP A 238 0.31 -20.66 -4.56
C TRP A 238 1.33 -21.78 -4.87
N PRO A 239 1.59 -22.11 -6.15
CA PRO A 239 2.31 -23.34 -6.53
C PRO A 239 3.83 -23.28 -6.29
N ALA A 240 4.35 -22.16 -5.79
CA ALA A 240 5.76 -21.98 -5.47
C ALA A 240 5.93 -21.39 -4.08
N THR A 241 7.07 -21.72 -3.48
CA THR A 241 7.49 -21.24 -2.18
C THR A 241 8.67 -20.29 -2.33
N GLY A 242 8.51 -19.04 -1.89
CA GLY A 242 9.64 -18.12 -1.73
C GLY A 242 10.39 -18.31 -0.40
N PRO A 243 11.48 -17.56 -0.20
CA PRO A 243 12.21 -17.50 1.07
C PRO A 243 11.28 -17.08 2.22
N LYS A 244 11.50 -17.62 3.43
CA LYS A 244 10.72 -17.21 4.60
C LYS A 244 11.06 -15.77 5.02
N PRO A 245 10.10 -15.02 5.58
CA PRO A 245 10.35 -13.73 6.23
C PRO A 245 11.55 -13.82 7.19
N THR A 246 12.53 -12.92 7.01
CA THR A 246 13.73 -12.90 7.86
C THR A 246 13.42 -12.13 9.14
N GLN A 247 13.71 -12.72 10.30
CA GLN A 247 13.34 -12.13 11.61
C GLN A 247 14.26 -11.02 12.09
N SER A 248 15.48 -10.92 11.57
CA SER A 248 16.46 -9.91 11.99
C SER A 248 17.04 -9.19 10.79
N LEU A 249 17.12 -7.87 10.89
CA LEU A 249 17.91 -7.03 10.01
C LEU A 249 19.21 -6.73 10.76
N ALA A 250 20.29 -7.43 10.42
CA ALA A 250 21.61 -7.05 10.88
C ALA A 250 22.07 -5.87 10.02
N PHE A 251 21.93 -4.65 10.54
CA PHE A 251 22.32 -3.41 9.86
C PHE A 251 23.62 -2.81 10.40
N GLU A 252 24.34 -3.53 11.27
CA GLU A 252 25.50 -3.01 12.00
C GLU A 252 26.60 -2.49 11.07
N ASP A 253 26.71 -3.07 9.87
CA ASP A 253 27.74 -2.73 8.87
C ASP A 253 27.23 -1.83 7.73
N THR A 254 26.00 -1.29 7.82
CA THR A 254 25.42 -0.46 6.75
C THR A 254 25.70 1.02 6.94
N ALA A 255 25.86 1.75 5.82
CA ALA A 255 25.84 3.20 5.83
C ALA A 255 24.51 3.74 6.39
N PRO A 256 24.46 4.98 6.93
CA PRO A 256 23.24 5.59 7.46
C PRO A 256 22.08 5.50 6.47
N VAL A 257 20.95 4.88 6.86
CA VAL A 257 19.72 4.77 6.05
C VAL A 257 18.72 5.84 6.48
N LEU A 258 18.11 6.53 5.53
CA LEU A 258 17.04 7.49 5.81
C LEU A 258 15.68 6.78 5.76
N VAL A 259 14.93 6.79 6.86
CA VAL A 259 13.59 6.21 6.94
C VAL A 259 12.56 7.34 6.92
N VAL A 260 11.54 7.24 6.06
CA VAL A 260 10.48 8.24 5.92
C VAL A 260 9.13 7.61 6.22
N ALA A 261 8.36 8.28 7.07
CA ALA A 261 7.04 7.86 7.52
C ALA A 261 6.02 8.98 7.32
N THR A 262 4.82 8.66 6.87
CA THR A 262 3.68 9.58 6.91
C THR A 262 2.78 9.19 8.08
N SER A 263 2.41 10.14 8.95
CA SER A 263 1.70 9.89 10.22
C SER A 263 0.45 9.03 10.03
N HIS A 264 -0.36 9.34 9.02
CA HIS A 264 -1.62 8.68 8.72
C HIS A 264 -1.57 7.92 7.38
N ASP A 265 -0.42 7.27 7.10
CA ASP A 265 -0.27 6.42 5.93
C ASP A 265 -1.24 5.22 5.99
N PRO A 266 -2.18 5.09 5.03
CA PRO A 266 -3.17 4.01 5.06
C PRO A 266 -2.60 2.65 4.67
N ALA A 267 -1.50 2.61 3.92
CA ALA A 267 -0.96 1.40 3.30
C ALA A 267 0.30 0.87 4.00
N THR A 268 1.10 1.76 4.58
CA THR A 268 2.28 1.42 5.40
C THR A 268 2.28 2.26 6.68
N PRO A 269 1.50 1.85 7.69
CA PRO A 269 1.33 2.64 8.92
C PRO A 269 2.65 3.07 9.56
N ALA A 270 2.72 4.31 10.04
CA ALA A 270 3.96 4.94 10.53
C ALA A 270 4.72 4.15 11.61
N PHE A 271 4.02 3.33 12.40
CA PHE A 271 4.67 2.50 13.42
C PHE A 271 5.62 1.44 12.83
N TRP A 272 5.39 0.99 11.59
CA TRP A 272 6.31 0.11 10.86
C TRP A 272 7.65 0.82 10.58
N ALA A 273 7.61 2.06 10.12
CA ALA A 273 8.79 2.86 9.90
C ALA A 273 9.53 3.17 11.21
N LYS A 274 8.81 3.49 12.29
CA LYS A 274 9.41 3.69 13.63
C LYS A 274 10.13 2.43 14.13
N LYS A 275 9.53 1.26 13.92
CA LYS A 275 10.14 -0.03 14.29
C LYS A 275 11.44 -0.26 13.49
N LEU A 276 11.40 -0.05 12.18
CA LEU A 276 12.58 -0.21 11.32
C LEU A 276 13.70 0.76 11.70
N ALA A 277 13.38 2.04 11.90
CA ALA A 277 14.37 3.05 12.33
C ALA A 277 15.02 2.67 13.67
N GLY A 278 14.25 2.10 14.60
CA GLY A 278 14.78 1.60 15.88
C GLY A 278 15.74 0.41 15.76
N GLN A 279 15.77 -0.28 14.61
CA GLN A 279 16.72 -1.36 14.30
C GLN A 279 17.97 -0.86 13.56
N LEU A 280 17.98 0.41 13.14
CA LEU A 280 19.04 1.03 12.35
C LEU A 280 19.79 2.08 13.20
N PRO A 281 20.92 1.73 13.84
CA PRO A 281 21.60 2.59 14.82
C PRO A 281 22.09 3.92 14.25
N GLN A 282 22.33 4.01 12.94
CA GLN A 282 22.78 5.22 12.26
C GLN A 282 21.69 5.87 11.40
N SER A 283 20.43 5.43 11.50
CA SER A 283 19.34 6.00 10.71
C SER A 283 18.84 7.35 11.24
N ALA A 284 18.19 8.09 10.35
CA ALA A 284 17.29 9.16 10.73
C ALA A 284 15.86 8.81 10.29
N LEU A 285 14.90 9.08 11.17
CA LEU A 285 13.48 8.98 10.90
C LEU A 285 12.91 10.37 10.58
N LEU A 286 12.34 10.50 9.40
CA LEU A 286 11.55 11.65 8.98
C LEU A 286 10.09 11.28 9.11
N THR A 287 9.32 12.10 9.82
CA THR A 287 7.86 11.95 9.89
C THR A 287 7.22 13.12 9.19
N TRP A 288 6.24 12.87 8.33
CA TRP A 288 5.37 13.89 7.74
C TRP A 288 3.95 13.75 8.28
N ASP A 289 3.42 14.81 8.89
CA ASP A 289 2.04 14.81 9.37
C ASP A 289 1.02 15.03 8.23
N ALA A 290 0.59 13.93 7.61
CA ALA A 290 -0.37 13.95 6.52
C ALA A 290 -1.17 12.64 6.42
N TYR A 291 -2.30 12.70 5.70
CA TYR A 291 -3.06 11.57 5.20
C TYR A 291 -2.66 11.28 3.75
N ASN A 292 -1.63 10.43 3.59
CA ASN A 292 -1.09 10.08 2.28
C ASN A 292 -0.23 8.82 2.40
N HIS A 293 -0.16 7.99 1.36
CA HIS A 293 0.87 6.95 1.28
C HIS A 293 2.20 7.51 0.75
N THR A 294 3.30 7.28 1.46
CA THR A 294 4.64 7.89 1.22
C THR A 294 4.69 9.41 1.43
N ALA A 295 5.88 10.02 1.37
CA ALA A 295 6.04 11.46 1.61
C ALA A 295 6.93 12.19 0.60
N TYR A 296 8.02 11.58 0.13
CA TYR A 296 8.97 12.25 -0.75
C TYR A 296 8.32 12.60 -2.09
N ARG A 297 8.43 13.86 -2.54
CA ARG A 297 7.77 14.43 -3.73
C ARG A 297 6.24 14.36 -3.68
N GLN A 298 5.65 14.36 -2.49
CA GLN A 298 4.18 14.37 -2.29
C GLN A 298 3.62 15.71 -1.81
N GLY A 299 4.48 16.74 -1.65
CA GLY A 299 4.06 18.11 -1.32
C GLY A 299 4.69 18.71 -0.07
N SER A 300 5.47 17.95 0.70
CA SER A 300 6.21 18.48 1.85
C SER A 300 7.59 18.97 1.46
N GLY A 301 7.77 20.29 1.37
CA GLY A 301 9.08 20.89 1.10
C GLY A 301 10.14 20.55 2.17
N CYS A 302 9.71 20.31 3.41
CA CYS A 302 10.57 19.87 4.51
C CYS A 302 11.13 18.45 4.26
N ILE A 303 10.27 17.49 3.88
CA ILE A 303 10.70 16.13 3.52
C ILE A 303 11.58 16.16 2.27
N ASP A 304 11.13 16.87 1.22
CA ASP A 304 11.86 16.93 -0.06
C ASP A 304 13.27 17.48 0.12
N THR A 305 13.41 18.56 0.89
CA THR A 305 14.72 19.17 1.17
C THR A 305 15.64 18.23 1.95
N ALA A 306 15.11 17.52 2.95
CA ALA A 306 15.90 16.61 3.77
C ALA A 306 16.36 15.39 2.97
N VAL A 307 15.46 14.79 2.19
CA VAL A 307 15.77 13.65 1.31
C VAL A 307 16.75 14.04 0.20
N ASP A 308 16.53 15.17 -0.48
CA ASP A 308 17.45 15.67 -1.53
C ASP A 308 18.83 15.96 -0.95
N THR A 309 18.90 16.58 0.23
CA THR A 309 20.16 16.88 0.92
C THR A 309 20.94 15.60 1.26
N TYR A 310 20.25 14.57 1.77
CA TYR A 310 20.86 13.29 2.05
C TYR A 310 21.33 12.59 0.76
N LEU A 311 20.49 12.51 -0.27
CA LEU A 311 20.83 11.83 -1.53
C LEU A 311 21.94 12.53 -2.32
N LEU A 312 22.04 13.86 -2.27
CA LEU A 312 23.02 14.63 -3.03
C LEU A 312 24.32 14.87 -2.25
N ARG A 313 24.23 15.10 -0.93
CA ARG A 313 25.39 15.51 -0.11
C ARG A 313 25.81 14.47 0.92
N GLY A 314 25.00 13.45 1.18
CA GLY A 314 25.25 12.46 2.23
C GLY A 314 25.00 13.00 3.64
N THR A 315 24.44 14.21 3.77
CA THR A 315 24.15 14.81 5.08
C THR A 315 22.88 14.19 5.64
N VAL A 316 23.03 13.42 6.72
CA VAL A 316 21.91 12.83 7.47
C VAL A 316 21.26 13.93 8.32
N PRO A 317 19.92 14.12 8.26
CA PRO A 317 19.23 15.08 9.11
C PRO A 317 19.21 14.64 10.58
N SER A 318 18.59 15.45 11.45
CA SER A 318 18.38 15.04 12.84
C SER A 318 17.60 13.72 12.91
N ALA A 319 17.93 12.89 13.90
CA ALA A 319 17.44 11.51 14.00
C ALA A 319 15.90 11.37 14.02
N ASN A 320 15.18 12.42 14.44
CA ASN A 320 13.72 12.44 14.51
C ASN A 320 13.18 13.77 13.94
N LEU A 321 13.46 14.03 12.67
CA LEU A 321 12.94 15.22 11.98
C LEU A 321 11.43 15.09 11.78
N LYS A 322 10.68 16.07 12.28
CA LYS A 322 9.24 16.18 12.06
C LYS A 322 8.96 17.28 11.04
N CYS A 323 8.23 16.88 10.02
CA CYS A 323 7.50 17.68 9.07
C CYS A 323 6.01 17.29 9.22
#